data_AF-A0A942V3R7-F1
#
_entry.id   AF-A0A942V3R7-F1
#
_cell.length_a   1.000
_cell.length_b   1.000
_cell.length_c   1.000
_cell.angle_alpha   90.00
_cell.angle_beta   90.00
_cell.angle_gamma   90.00
#
_symmetry.space_group_name_H-M   'P 1'
#
loop_
_entity.id
_entity.type
_entity.pdbx_description
1 polymer ?
#
loop_
_entity_poly.entity_id
_entity_poly.type
_entity_poly.pdbx_seq_one_letter_code
_entity_poly.pdbx_strand_id
1 'polypeptide(L)'
;MTTLIKKYNDARVYLINDASIVQKMALSILFAIILAVASQIKIFLSFTPVPINLGTFAVCMAGMTLGGFWGFVSVAIYMLAAAVGLPVIAGSSLIGATTGYIIGYGICAFALGKWT
;
A
#
# COMPACT_ATOMS: atom_id res chain seq x y z
N MET A 1 4.51 -25.65 -8.81
CA MET A 1 3.93 -24.37 -8.31
C MET A 1 4.71 -23.79 -7.13
N THR A 2 5.28 -24.61 -6.23
CA THR A 2 6.03 -24.15 -5.04
C THR A 2 7.45 -23.63 -5.33
N THR A 3 8.07 -24.00 -6.46
CA THR A 3 9.44 -23.59 -6.81
C THR A 3 9.57 -22.13 -7.20
N LEU A 4 8.59 -21.56 -7.91
CA LEU A 4 8.62 -20.14 -8.31
C LEU A 4 8.38 -19.20 -7.13
N ILE A 5 7.46 -19.58 -6.25
CA ILE A 5 7.15 -18.80 -5.03
C ILE A 5 8.35 -18.78 -4.10
N LYS A 6 9.03 -19.92 -3.91
CA LYS A 6 10.27 -19.98 -3.12
C LYS A 6 11.35 -19.09 -3.71
N LYS A 7 11.65 -19.23 -5.01
CA LYS A 7 12.65 -18.41 -5.71
C LYS A 7 12.35 -16.91 -5.59
N TYR A 8 11.08 -16.52 -5.70
CA TYR A 8 10.64 -15.15 -5.51
C TYR A 8 10.87 -14.65 -4.08
N ASN A 9 10.43 -15.42 -3.09
CA ASN A 9 10.55 -15.03 -1.69
C ASN A 9 12.03 -14.94 -1.28
N ASP A 10 12.86 -15.88 -1.74
CA ASP A 10 14.30 -15.85 -1.52
C ASP A 10 14.89 -14.55 -2.11
N ALA A 11 14.63 -14.24 -3.39
CA ALA A 11 15.11 -13.01 -4.02
C ALA A 11 14.62 -11.74 -3.31
N ARG A 12 13.34 -11.70 -2.89
CA ARG A 12 12.79 -10.58 -2.12
C ARG A 12 13.51 -10.43 -0.77
N VAL A 13 13.72 -11.53 -0.06
CA VAL A 13 14.37 -11.52 1.25
C VAL A 13 15.82 -11.07 1.12
N TYR A 14 16.56 -11.48 0.08
CA TYR A 14 17.91 -10.96 -0.19
C TYR A 14 17.88 -9.45 -0.46
N LEU A 15 17.07 -9.00 -1.43
CA LEU A 15 16.98 -7.58 -1.79
C LEU A 15 16.59 -6.69 -0.61
N ILE A 16 15.67 -7.15 0.24
CA ILE A 16 15.24 -6.39 1.42
C ILE A 16 16.27 -6.53 2.53
N ASN A 17 16.76 -7.73 2.91
CA ASN A 17 17.69 -7.84 4.04
C ASN A 17 19.05 -7.20 3.77
N ASP A 18 19.56 -7.30 2.54
CA ASP A 18 20.82 -6.67 2.15
C ASP A 18 20.71 -5.14 2.06
N ALA A 19 19.48 -4.61 1.90
CA ALA A 19 19.24 -3.18 1.94
C ALA A 19 19.36 -2.61 3.35
N SER A 20 20.04 -1.47 3.45
CA SER A 20 20.13 -0.67 4.67
C SER A 20 18.74 -0.22 5.15
N ILE A 21 18.62 0.07 6.45
CA ILE A 21 17.36 0.56 7.04
C ILE A 21 16.87 1.84 6.33
N VAL A 22 17.79 2.70 5.91
CA VAL A 22 17.50 3.95 5.19
C VAL A 22 16.88 3.66 3.81
N GLN A 23 17.41 2.67 3.09
CA GLN A 23 16.83 2.25 1.81
C GLN A 23 15.43 1.68 1.98
N LYS A 24 15.20 0.84 2.99
CA LYS A 24 13.86 0.29 3.30
C LYS A 24 12.84 1.38 3.57
N MET A 25 13.23 2.38 4.37
CA MET A 25 12.40 3.54 4.64
C MET A 25 12.14 4.37 3.37
N ALA A 26 13.18 4.64 2.58
CA ALA A 26 13.05 5.38 1.32
C ALA A 26 12.11 4.68 0.33
N LEU A 27 12.25 3.35 0.16
CA LEU A 27 11.34 2.56 -0.67
C LEU A 27 9.91 2.61 -0.12
N SER A 28 9.73 2.55 1.19
CA SER A 28 8.40 2.60 1.81
C SER A 28 7.71 3.95 1.58
N ILE A 29 8.46 5.04 1.70
CA ILE A 29 7.98 6.41 1.39
C ILE A 29 7.66 6.52 -0.11
N LEU A 30 8.50 6.00 -0.98
CA LEU A 30 8.28 6.02 -2.42
C LEU A 30 7.00 5.28 -2.79
N PHE A 31 6.75 4.11 -2.20
CA PHE A 31 5.48 3.38 -2.38
C PHE A 31 4.28 4.13 -1.81
N ALA A 32 4.43 4.84 -0.69
CA ALA A 32 3.38 5.70 -0.15
C ALA A 32 3.04 6.86 -1.10
N ILE A 33 4.04 7.44 -1.77
CA ILE A 33 3.83 8.47 -2.80
C ILE A 33 3.13 7.88 -4.03
N ILE A 34 3.57 6.72 -4.51
CA ILE A 34 2.91 6.02 -5.62
C ILE A 34 1.45 5.72 -5.26
N LEU A 35 1.19 5.24 -4.04
CA LEU A 35 -0.16 4.99 -3.54
C LEU A 35 -1.00 6.27 -3.52
N ALA A 36 -0.43 7.39 -3.07
CA ALA A 36 -1.09 8.68 -3.08
C ALA A 36 -1.46 9.17 -4.49
N VAL A 37 -0.54 9.03 -5.45
CA VAL A 37 -0.80 9.41 -6.85
C VAL A 37 -1.82 8.46 -7.50
N ALA A 38 -1.67 7.15 -7.29
CA ALA A 38 -2.59 6.15 -7.80
C ALA A 38 -4.00 6.28 -7.22
N SER A 39 -4.11 6.69 -5.95
CA SER A 39 -5.40 6.94 -5.30
C SER A 39 -6.19 8.03 -6.03
N GLN A 40 -5.52 9.07 -6.58
CA GLN A 40 -6.19 10.17 -7.28
C GLN A 40 -6.88 9.75 -8.57
N ILE A 41 -6.41 8.68 -9.22
CA ILE A 41 -7.05 8.12 -10.41
C ILE A 41 -8.29 7.33 -9.94
N LYS A 42 -9.45 7.99 -10.04
CA LYS A 42 -10.71 7.49 -9.50
C LYS A 42 -11.85 7.59 -10.51
N ILE A 43 -12.71 6.58 -10.51
CA ILE A 43 -13.94 6.53 -11.30
C ILE A 43 -15.11 6.54 -10.32
N PHE A 44 -15.96 7.57 -10.44
CA PHE A 44 -17.18 7.67 -9.65
C PHE A 44 -18.26 6.78 -10.25
N LEU A 45 -18.79 5.89 -9.43
CA LEU A 45 -19.93 5.05 -9.76
C LEU A 45 -21.18 5.65 -9.13
N SER A 46 -22.22 5.86 -9.92
CA SER A 46 -23.46 6.53 -9.49
C SER A 46 -24.23 5.80 -8.38
N PHE A 47 -23.88 4.55 -8.08
CA PHE A 47 -24.56 3.70 -7.11
C PHE A 47 -23.81 3.52 -5.78
N THR A 48 -22.54 3.93 -5.68
CA THR A 48 -21.74 3.77 -4.45
C THR A 48 -21.11 5.08 -4.00
N PRO A 49 -21.17 5.43 -2.69
CA PRO A 49 -20.48 6.61 -2.14
C PRO A 49 -18.95 6.54 -2.24
N VAL A 50 -18.39 5.34 -2.43
CA VAL A 50 -16.95 5.09 -2.50
C VAL A 50 -16.52 4.96 -3.96
N PRO A 51 -15.58 5.80 -4.45
CA PRO A 51 -15.10 5.70 -5.82
C PRO A 51 -14.14 4.51 -5.98
N ILE A 52 -14.18 3.86 -7.14
CA ILE A 52 -13.15 2.87 -7.51
C ILE A 52 -11.87 3.65 -7.81
N ASN A 53 -10.77 3.30 -7.14
CA ASN A 53 -9.46 3.95 -7.32
C ASN A 53 -8.35 2.94 -7.56
N LEU A 54 -7.28 3.38 -8.25
CA LEU A 54 -6.07 2.57 -8.47
C LEU A 54 -5.18 2.43 -7.22
N GLY A 55 -5.57 3.03 -6.10
CA GLY A 55 -4.86 2.88 -4.83
C GLY A 55 -4.82 1.44 -4.34
N THR A 56 -5.89 0.67 -4.51
CA THR A 56 -5.92 -0.77 -4.20
C THR A 56 -4.79 -1.55 -4.87
N PHE A 57 -4.55 -1.27 -6.14
CA PHE A 57 -3.51 -1.92 -6.92
C PHE A 57 -2.11 -1.55 -6.40
N ALA A 58 -1.90 -0.28 -6.07
CA ALA A 58 -0.65 0.19 -5.47
C ALA A 58 -0.40 -0.46 -4.08
N VAL A 59 -1.45 -0.67 -3.28
CA VAL A 59 -1.35 -1.39 -1.99
C VAL A 59 -0.93 -2.85 -2.19
N CYS A 60 -1.53 -3.55 -3.17
CA CYS A 60 -1.16 -4.93 -3.49
C CYS A 60 0.30 -5.01 -3.92
N MET A 61 0.75 -4.08 -4.78
CA MET A 61 2.16 -4.00 -5.17
C MET A 61 3.08 -3.72 -3.99
N ALA A 62 2.70 -2.79 -3.09
CA ALA A 62 3.49 -2.51 -1.89
C ALA A 62 3.62 -3.74 -0.99
N GLY A 63 2.52 -4.49 -0.77
CA GLY A 63 2.54 -5.72 0.04
C GLY A 63 3.39 -6.83 -0.57
N MET A 64 3.32 -7.03 -1.89
CA MET A 64 4.13 -8.04 -2.57
C MET A 64 5.62 -7.64 -2.54
N THR A 65 5.96 -6.43 -2.98
CA THR A 65 7.35 -6.00 -3.17
C THR A 65 8.12 -5.79 -1.88
N LEU A 66 7.52 -5.15 -0.87
CA LEU A 66 8.17 -4.82 0.40
C LEU A 66 7.96 -5.89 1.49
N GLY A 67 7.06 -6.85 1.24
CA GLY A 67 6.65 -7.84 2.24
C GLY A 67 5.72 -7.27 3.31
N GLY A 68 5.34 -8.12 4.27
CA GLY A 68 4.22 -7.83 5.17
C GLY A 68 4.44 -6.61 6.08
N PHE A 69 5.63 -6.48 6.68
CA PHE A 69 5.92 -5.40 7.62
C PHE A 69 6.17 -4.06 6.90
N TRP A 70 7.09 -4.02 5.93
CA TRP A 70 7.42 -2.78 5.23
C TRP A 70 6.30 -2.31 4.28
N GLY A 71 5.52 -3.24 3.71
CA GLY A 71 4.30 -2.91 2.98
C GLY A 71 3.25 -2.24 3.87
N PHE A 72 3.06 -2.74 5.11
CA PHE A 72 2.21 -2.09 6.10
C PHE A 72 2.73 -0.70 6.49
N VAL A 73 4.04 -0.54 6.67
CA VAL A 73 4.67 0.76 6.97
C VAL A 73 4.41 1.78 5.87
N SER A 74 4.50 1.40 4.59
CA SER A 74 4.16 2.29 3.46
C SER A 74 2.71 2.78 3.51
N VAL A 75 1.77 1.88 3.81
CA VAL A 75 0.35 2.25 3.94
C VAL A 75 0.13 3.11 5.19
N ALA A 76 0.84 2.85 6.28
CA ALA A 76 0.78 3.69 7.48
C ALA A 76 1.30 5.11 7.21
N ILE A 77 2.39 5.26 6.44
CA ILE A 77 2.89 6.57 5.99
C ILE A 77 1.83 7.29 5.15
N TYR A 78 1.16 6.58 4.25
CA TYR A 78 0.03 7.13 3.48
C TYR A 78 -1.12 7.60 4.39
N MET A 79 -1.49 6.81 5.41
CA MET A 79 -2.52 7.21 6.39
C MET A 79 -2.11 8.44 7.19
N LEU A 80 -0.84 8.51 7.63
CA LEU A 80 -0.32 9.67 8.36
C LEU A 80 -0.32 10.93 7.48
N ALA A 81 0.07 10.81 6.20
CA ALA A 81 -0.01 11.92 5.26
C ALA A 81 -1.46 12.41 5.11
N ALA A 82 -2.42 11.50 5.03
CA ALA A 82 -3.84 11.86 5.04
C ALA A 82 -4.27 12.52 6.36
N ALA A 83 -3.72 12.10 7.50
CA ALA A 83 -4.04 12.63 8.84
C ALA A 83 -3.54 14.06 9.06
N VAL A 84 -2.41 14.41 8.44
CA VAL A 84 -1.88 15.78 8.41
C VAL A 84 -2.74 16.69 7.52
N GLY A 85 -3.73 16.15 6.80
CA GLY A 85 -4.67 16.91 5.98
C GLY A 85 -4.22 17.09 4.52
N LEU A 86 -3.22 16.35 4.06
CA LEU A 86 -2.88 16.30 2.64
C LEU A 86 -4.04 15.65 1.86
N PRO A 87 -4.42 16.17 0.68
CA PRO A 87 -5.48 15.61 -0.16
C PRO A 87 -5.00 14.34 -0.91
N VAL A 88 -4.51 13.35 -0.15
CA VAL A 88 -4.03 12.06 -0.68
C VAL A 88 -5.12 11.00 -0.78
N ILE A 89 -6.28 11.22 -0.16
CA ILE A 89 -7.45 10.33 -0.28
C ILE A 89 -8.35 10.83 -1.40
N ALA A 90 -8.64 9.94 -2.35
CA ALA A 90 -9.56 10.22 -3.43
C ALA A 90 -10.98 10.56 -2.93
N GLY A 91 -11.31 11.85 -2.95
CA GLY A 91 -12.70 12.34 -2.85
C GLY A 91 -13.36 12.22 -1.49
N SER A 92 -12.60 12.05 -0.41
CA SER A 92 -13.18 11.89 0.92
C SER A 92 -12.20 12.27 2.03
N SER A 93 -12.74 12.57 3.21
CA SER A 93 -11.97 12.82 4.43
C SER A 93 -11.68 11.51 5.16
N LEU A 94 -10.68 11.52 6.05
CA LEU A 94 -10.37 10.40 6.95
C LEU A 94 -11.53 9.98 7.87
N ILE A 95 -12.52 10.86 8.03
CA ILE A 95 -13.74 10.61 8.80
C ILE A 95 -14.88 10.54 7.77
N GLY A 96 -15.18 9.34 7.27
CA GLY A 96 -16.19 9.14 6.22
C GLY A 96 -16.36 7.68 5.80
N ALA A 97 -17.20 7.43 4.79
CA ALA A 97 -17.49 6.07 4.29
C ALA A 97 -16.26 5.30 3.79
N THR A 98 -15.17 6.01 3.44
CA THR A 98 -13.91 5.48 2.91
C THR A 98 -12.89 5.10 3.97
N THR A 99 -13.09 5.46 5.24
CA THR A 99 -12.15 5.14 6.33
C THR A 99 -11.92 3.63 6.45
N GLY A 100 -12.99 2.83 6.33
CA GLY A 100 -12.90 1.37 6.37
C GLY A 100 -12.05 0.79 5.24
N TYR A 101 -12.03 1.45 4.07
CA TYR A 101 -11.22 1.02 2.93
C TYR A 101 -9.73 1.23 3.18
N ILE A 102 -9.38 2.36 3.80
CA ILE A 102 -8.01 2.70 4.18
C ILE A 102 -7.49 1.73 5.24
N ILE A 103 -8.30 1.40 6.26
CA ILE A 103 -7.94 0.38 7.26
C ILE A 103 -7.72 -0.98 6.56
N GLY A 104 -8.59 -1.32 5.60
CA GLY A 104 -8.45 -2.51 4.76
C GLY A 104 -7.14 -2.55 3.97
N TYR A 105 -6.63 -1.41 3.50
CA TYR A 105 -5.35 -1.35 2.79
C TYR A 105 -4.18 -1.83 3.64
N GLY A 106 -4.15 -1.46 4.92
CA GLY A 106 -3.10 -1.93 5.84
C GLY A 106 -3.15 -3.44 6.02
N ILE A 107 -4.35 -3.98 6.25
CA ILE A 107 -4.58 -5.43 6.42
C ILE A 107 -4.21 -6.18 5.14
N CYS A 108 -4.62 -5.68 3.97
CA CYS A 108 -4.29 -6.28 2.67
C CYS A 108 -2.78 -6.31 2.42
N ALA A 109 -2.06 -5.19 2.65
CA ALA A 109 -0.62 -5.14 2.47
C ALA A 109 0.10 -6.16 3.37
N PHE A 110 -0.33 -6.26 4.64
CA PHE A 110 0.24 -7.22 5.59
C PHE A 110 -0.04 -8.67 5.20
N ALA A 111 -1.29 -9.00 4.85
CA ALA A 111 -1.69 -10.35 4.48
C ALA A 111 -1.00 -10.81 3.18
N LEU A 112 -0.96 -9.96 2.16
CA LEU A 112 -0.28 -10.27 0.90
C LEU A 112 1.22 -10.45 1.08
N GLY A 113 1.85 -9.57 1.86
CA GLY A 113 3.28 -9.66 2.12
C GLY A 113 3.69 -10.82 3.03
N LYS A 114 2.75 -11.38 3.81
CA LYS A 114 2.94 -12.61 4.60
C LYS A 114 2.76 -13.88 3.77
N TRP A 115 1.89 -13.84 2.77
CA TRP A 115 1.55 -15.01 1.96
C TRP A 115 2.55 -15.24 0.81
N THR A 116 3.26 -14.20 0.42
CA THR A 116 4.35 -14.21 -0.55
C THR A 116 5.70 -14.45 0.10
#